data_AF-A0A498REF7-F1
#
_entry.id   AF-A0A498REF7-F1
#
_cell.length_a   1.000
_cell.length_b   1.000
_cell.length_c   1.000
_cell.angle_alpha   90.00
_cell.angle_beta   90.00
_cell.angle_gamma   90.00
#
_symmetry.space_group_name_H-M   'P 1'
#
loop_
_entity.id
_entity.type
_entity.pdbx_description
1 polymer ?
#
loop_
_entity_poly.entity_id
_entity_poly.type
_entity_poly.pdbx_seq_one_letter_code
_entity_poly.pdbx_strand_id
1 'polypeptide(L)'
;MLKYDKEVLEKILLEECGYPAWSASLSAENIYKLDERLQKTLDAWLIDRSVSDEINVEGITIKQIIEKEHSSFIKALMTMDVFLQEPELAKKFAATPAAFFGWA
;
A
#
# COMPACT_ATOMS: atom_id res chain seq x y z
N MET A 1 -20.61 4.19 2.43
CA MET A 1 -19.86 4.18 3.69
C MET A 1 -19.28 2.78 3.86
N LEU A 2 -18.04 2.57 3.42
CA LEU A 2 -17.22 1.52 3.99
C LEU A 2 -16.42 2.23 5.08
N LYS A 3 -16.78 1.92 6.33
CA LYS A 3 -16.04 2.31 7.51
C LYS A 3 -15.13 1.10 7.72
N TYR A 4 -13.89 1.19 7.25
CA TYR A 4 -12.92 0.09 7.19
C TYR A 4 -13.12 -0.96 8.29
N ASP A 5 -13.24 -2.23 7.89
CA ASP A 5 -13.42 -3.38 8.78
C ASP A 5 -12.11 -4.20 8.79
N LYS A 6 -11.42 -4.16 9.94
CA LYS A 6 -10.16 -4.88 10.16
C LYS A 6 -10.32 -6.37 9.86
N GLU A 7 -11.44 -6.97 10.24
CA GLU A 7 -11.70 -8.40 10.04
C GLU A 7 -11.85 -8.72 8.55
N VAL A 8 -12.51 -7.84 7.80
CA VAL A 8 -12.66 -7.98 6.34
C VAL A 8 -11.31 -7.89 5.66
N LEU A 9 -10.47 -6.90 6.00
CA LEU A 9 -9.14 -6.82 5.39
C LEU A 9 -8.27 -8.02 5.80
N GLU A 10 -8.24 -8.40 7.08
CA GLU A 10 -7.46 -9.55 7.53
C GLU A 10 -7.84 -10.83 6.77
N LYS A 11 -9.15 -11.04 6.56
CA LYS A 11 -9.65 -12.15 5.75
C LYS A 11 -9.19 -12.09 4.29
N ILE A 12 -9.28 -10.92 3.64
CA ILE A 12 -8.81 -10.73 2.26
C ILE A 12 -7.30 -11.00 2.17
N LEU A 13 -6.51 -10.50 3.12
CA LEU A 13 -5.06 -10.71 3.16
C LEU A 13 -4.71 -12.19 3.31
N LEU A 14 -5.41 -12.90 4.17
CA LEU A 14 -5.21 -14.33 4.42
C LEU A 14 -5.65 -15.19 3.22
N GLU A 15 -6.88 -14.99 2.74
CA GLU A 15 -7.53 -15.90 1.79
C GLU A 15 -7.21 -15.55 0.33
N GLU A 16 -7.15 -14.27 -0.04
CA GLU A 16 -6.92 -13.85 -1.41
C GLU A 16 -5.45 -13.54 -1.69
N CYS A 17 -4.76 -12.93 -0.73
CA CYS A 17 -3.36 -12.50 -0.91
C CYS A 17 -2.35 -13.55 -0.40
N GLY A 18 -2.81 -14.60 0.28
CA GLY A 18 -1.97 -15.69 0.77
C GLY A 18 -1.02 -15.31 1.91
N TYR A 19 -1.34 -14.24 2.67
CA TYR A 19 -0.52 -13.82 3.79
C TYR A 19 -0.63 -14.85 4.92
N PRO A 20 0.46 -15.17 5.62
CA PRO A 20 0.38 -15.89 6.89
C PRO A 20 -0.51 -15.11 7.88
N ALA A 21 -1.30 -15.79 8.70
CA ALA A 21 -2.26 -15.15 9.62
C ALA A 21 -1.66 -14.03 10.48
N TRP A 22 -0.45 -14.26 11.04
CA TRP A 22 0.26 -13.24 11.82
C TRP A 22 0.59 -11.98 11.01
N SER A 23 0.96 -12.16 9.73
CA SER A 23 1.31 -11.07 8.81
C SER A 23 0.06 -10.35 8.30
N ALA A 24 -1.03 -11.09 8.07
CA ALA A 24 -2.32 -10.53 7.70
C ALA A 24 -2.84 -9.60 8.82
N SER A 25 -2.85 -10.06 10.07
CA SER A 25 -3.32 -9.27 11.20
C SER A 25 -2.46 -8.03 11.43
N LEU A 26 -1.12 -8.16 11.40
CA LEU A 26 -0.19 -7.03 11.54
C LEU A 26 -0.37 -6.01 10.41
N SER A 27 -0.51 -6.46 9.17
CA SER A 27 -0.73 -5.58 8.02
C SER A 27 -2.07 -4.84 8.14
N ALA A 28 -3.13 -5.51 8.62
CA ALA A 28 -4.41 -4.87 8.84
C ALA A 28 -4.39 -3.80 9.95
N GLU A 29 -3.58 -4.00 10.99
CA GLU A 29 -3.33 -2.97 12.02
C GLU A 29 -2.51 -1.80 11.52
N ASN A 30 -1.51 -2.03 10.67
CA ASN A 30 -0.71 -0.96 10.08
C ASN A 30 -1.55 -0.14 9.09
N ILE A 31 -2.40 -0.80 8.30
CA ILE A 31 -3.30 -0.13 7.37
C ILE A 31 -4.30 0.79 8.09
N TYR A 32 -4.72 0.42 9.30
CA TYR A 32 -5.59 1.26 10.13
C TYR A 32 -4.95 2.61 10.51
N LYS A 33 -3.61 2.68 10.54
CA LYS A 33 -2.86 3.86 10.97
C LYS A 33 -2.39 4.73 9.81
N LEU A 34 -2.70 4.36 8.57
CA LEU A 34 -2.27 5.12 7.40
C LEU A 34 -2.95 6.49 7.34
N ASP A 35 -2.28 7.41 6.66
CA ASP A 35 -2.78 8.73 6.35
C ASP A 35 -4.18 8.68 5.73
N GLU A 36 -5.07 9.55 6.20
CA GLU A 36 -6.48 9.58 5.79
C GLU A 36 -6.66 9.76 4.27
N ARG A 37 -5.68 10.39 3.59
CA ARG A 37 -5.68 10.57 2.14
C ARG A 37 -5.67 9.24 1.40
N LEU A 38 -5.14 8.18 2.00
CA LEU A 38 -5.07 6.84 1.41
C LEU A 38 -6.38 6.05 1.53
N GLN A 39 -7.30 6.47 2.39
CA GLN A 39 -8.52 5.71 2.69
C GLN A 39 -9.42 5.54 1.45
N LYS A 40 -9.56 6.58 0.62
CA LYS A 40 -10.34 6.46 -0.62
C LYS A 40 -9.77 5.40 -1.56
N THR A 41 -8.44 5.31 -1.65
CA THR A 41 -7.76 4.33 -2.50
C THR A 41 -7.89 2.93 -1.93
N LEU A 42 -7.79 2.77 -0.61
CA LEU A 42 -8.02 1.52 0.09
C LEU A 42 -9.46 1.02 -0.08
N ASP A 43 -10.45 1.89 0.10
CA ASP A 43 -11.87 1.57 -0.05
C ASP A 43 -12.19 1.08 -1.47
N ALA A 44 -11.68 1.77 -2.50
CA ALA A 44 -11.84 1.33 -3.88
C ALA A 44 -11.27 -0.08 -4.08
N TRP A 45 -10.04 -0.31 -3.60
CA TRP A 45 -9.40 -1.63 -3.73
C TRP A 45 -10.15 -2.73 -2.98
N LEU A 46 -10.72 -2.43 -1.80
CA LEU A 46 -11.54 -3.38 -1.03
C LEU A 46 -12.82 -3.78 -1.77
N ILE A 47 -13.42 -2.88 -2.56
CA ILE A 47 -14.68 -3.11 -3.27
C ILE A 47 -14.46 -3.90 -4.56
N ASP A 48 -13.56 -3.45 -5.42
CA ASP A 48 -13.43 -3.97 -6.80
C ASP A 48 -11.98 -4.19 -7.25
N ARG A 49 -11.02 -4.11 -6.30
CA ARG A 49 -9.57 -4.24 -6.53
C ARG A 49 -9.00 -3.13 -7.42
N SER A 50 -9.72 -2.03 -7.64
CA SER A 50 -9.21 -0.87 -8.38
C SER A 50 -8.05 -0.21 -7.65
N VAL A 51 -7.02 0.15 -8.42
CA VAL A 51 -5.87 0.92 -7.94
C VAL A 51 -5.92 2.31 -8.57
N SER A 52 -6.01 3.34 -7.73
CA SER A 52 -6.03 4.75 -8.13
C SER A 52 -4.62 5.34 -8.25
N ASP A 53 -4.43 6.22 -9.24
CA ASP A 53 -3.24 7.08 -9.38
C ASP A 53 -3.47 8.51 -8.88
N GLU A 54 -4.61 8.79 -8.23
CA GLU A 54 -4.92 10.13 -7.72
C GLU A 54 -3.90 10.61 -6.68
N ILE A 55 -3.30 9.69 -5.93
CA ILE A 55 -2.28 10.01 -4.93
C ILE A 55 -0.91 9.97 -5.60
N ASN A 56 -0.25 11.11 -5.57
CA ASN A 56 1.07 11.32 -6.14
C ASN A 56 1.96 12.04 -5.12
N VAL A 57 3.15 11.52 -4.90
CA VAL A 57 4.20 12.17 -4.11
C VAL A 57 5.45 12.25 -4.96
N GLU A 58 5.89 13.47 -5.27
CA GLU A 58 7.12 13.73 -6.06
C GLU A 58 7.15 12.97 -7.41
N GLY A 59 5.98 12.84 -8.06
CA GLY A 59 5.84 12.14 -9.33
C GLY A 59 5.64 10.63 -9.20
N ILE A 60 5.60 10.07 -7.99
CA ILE A 60 5.40 8.64 -7.72
C ILE A 60 3.95 8.36 -7.33
N THR A 61 3.31 7.40 -8.01
CA THR A 61 1.98 6.86 -7.71
C THR A 61 2.06 5.45 -7.12
N ILE A 62 0.95 4.96 -6.56
CA ILE A 62 0.87 3.60 -6.01
C ILE A 62 1.14 2.55 -7.09
N LYS A 63 0.65 2.72 -8.32
CA LYS A 63 0.92 1.78 -9.42
C LYS A 63 2.40 1.70 -9.75
N GLN A 64 3.09 2.85 -9.78
CA GLN A 64 4.53 2.87 -10.04
C GLN A 64 5.31 2.14 -8.93
N ILE A 65 4.84 2.18 -7.68
CA ILE A 65 5.43 1.40 -6.59
C ILE A 65 5.23 -0.10 -6.81
N ILE A 66 4.00 -0.52 -7.13
CA ILE A 66 3.65 -1.92 -7.45
C ILE A 66 4.53 -2.46 -8.57
N GLU A 67 4.62 -1.72 -9.68
CA GLU A 67 5.39 -2.12 -10.86
C GLU A 67 6.88 -2.21 -10.56
N LYS A 68 7.42 -1.23 -9.83
CA LYS A 68 8.85 -1.12 -9.59
C LYS A 68 9.37 -2.11 -8.54
N GLU A 69 8.58 -2.41 -7.51
CA GLU A 69 8.96 -3.36 -6.46
C GLU A 69 8.43 -4.77 -6.70
N HIS A 70 7.62 -4.99 -7.75
CA HIS A 70 6.82 -6.20 -7.95
C HIS A 70 6.02 -6.56 -6.67
N SER A 71 5.46 -5.55 -6.02
CA SER A 71 4.84 -5.68 -4.70
C SER A 71 3.32 -5.77 -4.77
N SER A 72 2.69 -6.25 -3.70
CA SER A 72 1.24 -6.21 -3.56
C SER A 72 0.75 -4.76 -3.41
N PHE A 73 -0.52 -4.52 -3.75
CA PHE A 73 -1.17 -3.23 -3.50
C PHE A 73 -1.00 -2.77 -2.04
N ILE A 74 -1.14 -3.71 -1.10
CA ILE A 74 -1.04 -3.46 0.34
C ILE A 74 0.35 -2.96 0.72
N LYS A 75 1.40 -3.59 0.20
CA LYS A 75 2.78 -3.14 0.42
C LYS A 75 3.00 -1.76 -0.21
N ALA A 76 2.53 -1.55 -1.44
CA ALA A 76 2.64 -0.27 -2.11
C ALA A 76 1.88 0.87 -1.39
N LEU A 77 0.74 0.57 -0.77
CA LEU A 77 -0.03 1.52 0.01
C LEU A 77 0.72 1.96 1.27
N MET A 78 1.36 1.01 1.97
CA MET A 78 2.24 1.33 3.11
C MET A 78 3.47 2.14 2.69
N THR A 79 4.08 1.83 1.55
CA THR A 79 5.19 2.65 1.01
C THR A 79 4.73 4.07 0.67
N MET A 80 3.53 4.23 0.10
CA MET A 80 2.98 5.54 -0.21
C MET A 80 2.73 6.37 1.06
N ASP A 81 2.28 5.75 2.15
CA ASP A 81 2.14 6.42 3.45
C ASP A 81 3.47 6.99 3.96
N VAL A 82 4.55 6.20 3.84
CA VAL A 82 5.91 6.66 4.15
C VAL A 82 6.30 7.84 3.26
N PHE A 83 5.98 7.83 1.97
CA PHE A 83 6.26 8.95 1.08
C PHE A 83 5.44 10.20 1.43
N LEU A 84 4.18 10.05 1.85
CA LEU A 84 3.36 11.17 2.28
C LEU A 84 3.91 11.86 3.54
N GLN A 85 4.61 11.12 4.40
CA GLN A 85 5.29 11.64 5.59
C GLN A 85 6.70 12.18 5.27
N GLU A 86 7.43 11.50 4.38
CA GLU A 86 8.79 11.83 3.97
C GLU A 86 8.94 11.89 2.43
N PRO A 87 8.52 12.98 1.77
CA PRO A 87 8.53 13.09 0.31
C PRO A 87 9.92 12.91 -0.32
N GLU A 88 10.99 13.24 0.40
CA GLU A 88 12.37 13.04 -0.07
C GLU A 88 12.71 11.56 -0.31
N LEU A 89 12.03 10.62 0.37
CA LEU A 89 12.18 9.19 0.11
C LEU A 89 11.57 8.79 -1.23
N ALA A 90 10.49 9.45 -1.69
CA ALA A 90 9.92 9.22 -3.01
C ALA A 90 10.89 9.63 -4.14
N LYS A 91 11.63 10.72 -3.96
CA LYS A 91 12.68 11.13 -4.93
C LYS A 91 13.80 10.10 -5.02
N LYS A 92 14.26 9.58 -3.87
CA LYS A 92 15.25 8.49 -3.82
C LYS A 92 14.73 7.21 -4.45
N PHE A 93 13.46 6.89 -4.19
CA PHE A 93 12.77 5.76 -4.80
C PHE A 93 12.76 5.91 -6.32
N ALA A 94 12.41 7.07 -6.85
CA ALA A 94 12.41 7.35 -8.29
C ALA A 94 13.80 7.10 -8.92
N ALA A 95 14.86 7.58 -8.28
CA ALA A 95 16.24 7.47 -8.77
C ALA A 95 16.85 6.05 -8.69
N THR A 96 16.38 5.22 -7.76
CA THR A 96 16.96 3.89 -7.51
C THR A 96 16.41 2.87 -8.52
N PRO A 97 17.23 2.03 -9.19
CA PRO A 97 16.72 0.97 -10.07
C PRO A 97 15.97 -0.13 -9.29
N ALA A 98 14.93 -0.71 -9.90
CA ALA A 98 14.08 -1.77 -9.31
C ALA A 98 14.88 -2.94 -8.70
N ALA A 99 16.00 -3.32 -9.33
CA ALA A 99 16.84 -4.45 -8.93
C ALA A 99 17.54 -4.29 -7.56
N PHE A 100 17.46 -3.12 -6.92
CA PHE A 100 18.12 -2.83 -5.64
C PHE A 100 17.16 -2.70 -4.45
N PHE A 101 15.84 -2.82 -4.66
CA PHE A 101 14.87 -2.78 -3.56
C PHE A 101 14.70 -4.16 -2.90
N GLY A 102 15.60 -4.45 -1.96
CA GLY A 102 15.42 -5.50 -0.95
C GLY A 102 15.28 -4.82 0.41
N TRP A 103 14.07 -4.73 0.94
CA TRP A 103 13.88 -4.45 2.36
C TRP A 103 14.30 -5.72 3.10
N ALA A 104 15.42 -5.65 3.82
CA ALA A 104 15.85 -6.67 4.76
C ALA A 104 14.84 -6.83 5.91
#